data_AF-A0AAN8XK03-F1
#
_entry.id   AF-A0AAN8XK03-F1
#
_cell.length_a   1.000
_cell.length_b   1.000
_cell.length_c   1.000
_cell.angle_alpha   90.00
_cell.angle_beta   90.00
_cell.angle_gamma   90.00
#
_symmetry.space_group_name_H-M   'P 1'
#
loop_
_entity.id
_entity.type
_entity.pdbx_description
1 polymer ?
#
loop_
_entity_poly.entity_id
_entity_poly.type
_entity_poly.pdbx_seq_one_letter_code
_entity_poly.pdbx_strand_id
1 'polypeptide(L)'
;MSKVFKMIILGAPGSGKGTISSRIVRDFGLKHLSSGDLLRSQIISKTDLGLKAQTYMKDGKLVPDDVMVKLISSELAKINIPTWLLDGFPRTQPQAEALTQHERLDLVLSLEVPHEIIIDRLKCRWTHLPSGRIYNTDFNPPKVP
;
A
#
# COMPACT_ATOMS: atom_id res chain seq x y z
N MET A 1 2.83 22.21 -19.66
CA MET A 1 1.97 21.26 -18.94
C MET A 1 2.84 20.40 -18.06
N SER A 2 2.58 20.32 -16.76
CA SER A 2 3.26 19.33 -15.91
C SER A 2 2.88 17.93 -16.41
N LYS A 3 3.88 17.05 -16.59
CA LYS A 3 3.62 15.66 -16.95
C LYS A 3 2.83 14.99 -15.83
N VAL A 4 1.73 14.36 -16.18
CA VAL A 4 0.98 13.45 -15.30
C VAL A 4 1.78 12.15 -15.19
N PHE A 5 1.92 11.62 -13.97
CA PHE A 5 2.63 10.35 -13.76
C PHE A 5 1.83 9.44 -12.82
N LYS A 6 1.42 8.29 -13.33
CA LYS A 6 0.60 7.30 -12.62
C LYS A 6 1.41 6.02 -12.46
N MET A 7 1.75 5.68 -11.23
CA MET A 7 2.64 4.56 -10.97
C MET A 7 2.14 3.62 -9.88
N ILE A 8 2.62 2.39 -9.95
CA ILE A 8 2.37 1.34 -8.98
C ILE A 8 3.70 0.87 -8.41
N ILE A 9 3.72 0.54 -7.13
CA ILE A 9 4.81 -0.22 -6.51
C ILE A 9 4.29 -1.50 -5.88
N LEU A 10 4.89 -2.61 -6.30
CA LEU A 10 4.61 -3.97 -5.90
C LEU A 10 5.83 -4.56 -5.17
N GLY A 11 5.56 -5.52 -4.30
CA GLY A 11 6.59 -6.23 -3.56
C GLY A 11 6.01 -6.97 -2.37
N ALA A 12 6.69 -8.03 -1.95
CA ALA A 12 6.29 -8.79 -0.78
C ALA A 12 6.26 -7.91 0.49
N PRO A 13 5.49 -8.28 1.53
CA PRO A 13 5.65 -7.70 2.86
C PRO A 13 7.12 -7.79 3.30
N GLY A 14 7.69 -6.73 3.86
CA GLY A 14 9.11 -6.69 4.25
C GLY A 14 10.10 -6.35 3.12
N SER A 15 9.66 -6.26 1.86
CA SER A 15 10.52 -5.85 0.72
C SER A 15 11.09 -4.43 0.83
N GLY A 16 10.50 -3.58 1.68
CA GLY A 16 10.89 -2.17 1.80
C GLY A 16 10.10 -1.21 0.90
N LYS A 17 9.06 -1.71 0.20
CA LYS A 17 8.18 -0.89 -0.65
C LYS A 17 7.71 0.41 0.00
N GLY A 18 7.21 0.38 1.23
CA GLY A 18 6.73 1.60 1.91
C GLY A 18 7.82 2.64 2.11
N THR A 19 9.05 2.23 2.42
CA THR A 19 10.20 3.12 2.54
C THR A 19 10.54 3.77 1.20
N ILE A 20 10.49 3.01 0.11
CA ILE A 20 10.71 3.52 -1.25
C ILE A 20 9.57 4.44 -1.68
N SER A 21 8.31 4.07 -1.45
CA SER A 21 7.12 4.90 -1.68
C SER A 21 7.25 6.26 -1.00
N SER A 22 7.63 6.30 0.28
CA SER A 22 7.79 7.55 1.02
C SER A 22 8.87 8.45 0.43
N ARG A 23 9.98 7.89 -0.07
CA ARG A 23 11.04 8.66 -0.74
C ARG A 23 10.56 9.23 -2.07
N ILE A 24 9.91 8.40 -2.90
CA ILE A 24 9.35 8.83 -4.20
C ILE A 24 8.34 9.97 -3.99
N VAL A 25 7.43 9.81 -3.03
CA VAL A 25 6.41 10.83 -2.73
C VAL A 25 7.05 12.14 -2.27
N ARG A 26 8.06 12.09 -1.40
CA ARG A 26 8.79 13.26 -0.92
C ARG A 26 9.54 13.97 -2.06
N ASP A 27 10.25 13.22 -2.89
CA ASP A 27 11.19 13.78 -3.88
C ASP A 27 10.48 14.26 -5.16
N PHE A 28 9.32 13.68 -5.49
CA PHE A 28 8.60 13.96 -6.75
C PHE A 28 7.18 14.51 -6.56
N GLY A 29 6.66 14.60 -5.32
CA GLY A 29 5.38 15.24 -5.03
C GLY A 29 4.13 14.48 -5.51
N LEU A 30 4.18 13.14 -5.49
CA LEU A 30 3.03 12.30 -5.89
C LEU A 30 2.00 12.17 -4.78
N LYS A 31 0.72 12.06 -5.13
CA LYS A 31 -0.29 11.60 -4.18
C LYS A 31 -0.07 10.11 -3.87
N HIS A 32 0.23 9.80 -2.61
CA HIS A 32 0.38 8.42 -2.14
C HIS A 32 -0.98 7.80 -1.78
N LEU A 33 -1.24 6.60 -2.28
CA LEU A 33 -2.36 5.76 -1.90
C LEU A 33 -1.86 4.37 -1.52
N SER A 34 -1.96 4.00 -0.24
CA SER A 34 -1.67 2.64 0.21
C SER A 34 -2.97 1.88 0.47
N SER A 35 -3.16 0.76 -0.22
CA SER A 35 -4.36 -0.09 -0.03
C SER A 35 -4.48 -0.59 1.42
N GLY A 36 -3.35 -0.91 2.05
CA GLY A 36 -3.32 -1.35 3.44
C GLY A 36 -3.72 -0.26 4.43
N ASP A 37 -3.30 0.99 4.21
CA ASP A 37 -3.67 2.10 5.10
C ASP A 37 -5.11 2.52 4.91
N LEU A 38 -5.62 2.49 3.66
CA LEU A 38 -7.03 2.68 3.37
C LEU A 38 -7.90 1.63 4.08
N LEU A 39 -7.54 0.35 4.03
CA LEU A 39 -8.28 -0.68 4.76
C LEU A 39 -8.22 -0.47 6.27
N ARG A 40 -7.05 -0.13 6.83
CA ARG A 40 -6.93 0.16 8.26
C ARG A 40 -7.74 1.37 8.70
N SER A 41 -7.82 2.42 7.89
CA SER A 41 -8.64 3.60 8.23
C SER A 41 -10.13 3.27 8.23
N GLN A 42 -10.59 2.42 7.32
CA GLN A 42 -11.96 1.89 7.28
C GLN A 42 -12.27 1.05 8.53
N ILE A 43 -11.33 0.20 8.96
CA ILE A 43 -11.44 -0.58 10.20
C ILE A 43 -11.53 0.32 11.44
N ILE A 44 -10.64 1.30 11.55
CA ILE A 44 -10.62 2.25 12.68
C ILE A 44 -11.93 3.04 12.74
N SER A 45 -12.43 3.46 11.57
CA SER A 45 -13.69 4.20 11.44
C SER A 45 -14.94 3.31 11.59
N LYS A 46 -14.77 2.00 11.79
CA LYS A 46 -15.84 1.01 11.94
C LYS A 46 -16.89 1.05 10.82
N THR A 47 -16.46 1.30 9.58
CA THR A 47 -17.37 1.25 8.43
C THR A 47 -17.77 -0.19 8.12
N ASP A 48 -18.88 -0.40 7.42
CA ASP A 48 -19.31 -1.74 7.00
C ASP A 48 -18.23 -2.49 6.20
N LEU A 49 -17.52 -1.76 5.33
CA LEU A 49 -16.36 -2.30 4.60
C LEU A 49 -15.24 -2.65 5.56
N GLY A 50 -14.91 -1.76 6.49
CA GLY A 50 -13.87 -1.98 7.50
C GLY A 50 -14.14 -3.21 8.36
N LEU A 51 -15.36 -3.38 8.87
CA LEU A 51 -15.75 -4.53 9.68
C LEU A 51 -15.61 -5.84 8.92
N LYS A 52 -16.05 -5.88 7.65
CA LYS A 52 -15.89 -7.07 6.78
C LYS A 52 -14.42 -7.33 6.46
N ALA A 53 -13.67 -6.30 6.09
CA ALA A 53 -12.25 -6.40 5.76
C ALA A 53 -11.41 -6.88 6.96
N GLN A 54 -11.80 -6.49 8.19
CA GLN A 54 -11.12 -6.92 9.40
C GLN A 54 -11.06 -8.44 9.53
N THR A 55 -12.15 -9.15 9.19
CA THR A 55 -12.20 -10.62 9.25
C THR A 55 -11.18 -11.26 8.31
N TYR A 56 -11.16 -10.85 7.03
CA TYR A 56 -10.20 -11.37 6.06
C TYR A 56 -8.75 -11.06 6.47
N MET A 57 -8.49 -9.83 6.93
CA MET A 57 -7.14 -9.41 7.33
C MET A 57 -6.64 -10.16 8.57
N LYS A 58 -7.50 -10.45 9.54
CA LYS A 58 -7.15 -11.25 10.74
C LYS A 58 -6.79 -12.69 10.37
N ASP A 59 -7.49 -13.26 9.40
CA ASP A 59 -7.22 -14.60 8.87
C ASP A 59 -6.00 -14.66 7.93
N GLY A 60 -5.33 -13.53 7.67
CA GLY A 60 -4.24 -13.45 6.68
C GLY A 60 -4.71 -13.63 5.23
N LYS A 61 -6.02 -13.55 4.97
CA LYS A 61 -6.62 -13.67 3.64
C LYS A 61 -6.65 -12.31 2.93
N LEU A 62 -6.69 -12.36 1.60
CA LEU A 62 -6.97 -11.17 0.81
C LEU A 62 -8.45 -10.77 0.97
N VAL A 63 -8.69 -9.47 1.06
CA VAL A 63 -10.03 -8.91 0.91
C VAL A 63 -10.49 -9.18 -0.53
N PRO A 64 -11.77 -9.54 -0.76
CA PRO A 64 -12.29 -9.81 -2.10
C PRO A 64 -11.96 -8.72 -3.14
N ASP A 65 -11.69 -9.15 -4.37
CA ASP A 65 -11.19 -8.29 -5.45
C ASP A 65 -12.16 -7.16 -5.80
N ASP A 66 -13.47 -7.45 -5.86
CA ASP A 66 -14.53 -6.49 -6.13
C ASP A 66 -14.58 -5.37 -5.09
N VAL A 67 -14.41 -5.73 -3.81
CA VAL A 67 -14.36 -4.79 -2.70
C VAL A 67 -13.12 -3.89 -2.81
N MET A 68 -11.97 -4.48 -3.12
CA MET A 68 -10.71 -3.75 -3.28
C MET A 68 -10.74 -2.80 -4.47
N VAL A 69 -11.22 -3.25 -5.63
CA VAL A 69 -11.36 -2.42 -6.84
C VAL A 69 -12.28 -1.24 -6.54
N LYS A 70 -13.46 -1.48 -5.95
CA LYS A 70 -14.40 -0.41 -5.61
C LYS A 70 -13.80 0.62 -4.66
N LEU A 71 -13.07 0.17 -3.64
CA LEU A 71 -12.39 1.05 -2.68
C LEU A 71 -11.36 1.93 -3.39
N ILE A 72 -10.44 1.33 -4.16
CA ILE A 72 -9.37 2.05 -4.83
C ILE A 72 -9.92 3.02 -5.88
N SER A 73 -10.87 2.60 -6.72
CA SER A 73 -11.50 3.48 -7.70
C SER A 73 -12.19 4.68 -7.05
N SER A 74 -12.84 4.49 -5.90
CA SER A 74 -13.48 5.58 -5.15
C SER A 74 -12.47 6.58 -4.57
N GLU A 75 -11.28 6.11 -4.18
CA GLU A 75 -10.22 6.97 -3.66
C GLU A 75 -9.48 7.71 -4.79
N LEU A 76 -9.21 7.02 -5.92
CA LEU A 76 -8.64 7.64 -7.11
C LEU A 76 -9.54 8.77 -7.65
N ALA A 77 -10.86 8.58 -7.66
CA ALA A 77 -11.82 9.60 -8.10
C ALA A 77 -11.83 10.87 -7.22
N LYS A 78 -11.35 10.80 -5.97
CA LYS A 78 -11.24 11.96 -5.06
C LYS A 78 -9.93 12.74 -5.25
N ILE A 79 -9.00 12.22 -6.04
CA ILE A 79 -7.69 12.85 -6.20
C ILE A 79 -7.79 14.01 -7.18
N ASN A 80 -7.51 15.21 -6.68
CA ASN A 80 -7.41 16.42 -7.51
C ASN A 80 -6.03 16.62 -8.16
N ILE A 81 -5.02 15.83 -7.74
CA ILE A 81 -3.65 15.86 -8.28
C ILE A 81 -3.49 14.69 -9.27
N PRO A 82 -3.33 14.94 -10.58
CA PRO A 82 -3.40 13.86 -11.56
C PRO A 82 -2.26 12.83 -11.45
N THR A 83 -1.21 13.12 -10.66
CA THR A 83 -0.02 12.31 -10.45
C THR A 83 -0.08 11.57 -9.11
N TRP A 84 -0.03 10.24 -9.15
CA TRP A 84 -0.21 9.38 -7.97
C TRP A 84 0.64 8.12 -7.99
N LEU A 85 0.88 7.57 -6.79
CA LEU A 85 1.54 6.28 -6.54
C LEU A 85 0.60 5.37 -5.76
N LEU A 86 0.26 4.21 -6.33
CA LEU A 86 -0.44 3.11 -5.66
C LEU A 86 0.56 2.14 -5.04
N ASP A 87 0.48 1.95 -3.72
CA ASP A 87 1.30 0.99 -2.95
C ASP A 87 0.44 -0.19 -2.49
N GLY A 88 0.78 -1.39 -2.99
CA GLY A 88 0.18 -2.64 -2.54
C GLY A 88 -1.19 -2.95 -3.17
N PHE A 89 -1.50 -2.33 -4.31
CA PHE A 89 -2.59 -2.67 -5.23
C PHE A 89 -2.09 -2.43 -6.66
N PRO A 90 -2.42 -3.30 -7.63
CA PRO A 90 -3.18 -4.55 -7.52
C PRO A 90 -2.36 -5.67 -6.87
N ARG A 91 -3.05 -6.69 -6.36
CA ARG A 91 -2.46 -7.93 -5.81
C ARG A 91 -2.85 -9.20 -6.57
N THR A 92 -3.87 -9.11 -7.41
CA THR A 92 -4.38 -10.21 -8.22
C THR A 92 -4.52 -9.75 -9.67
N GLN A 93 -4.57 -10.69 -10.60
CA GLN A 93 -4.81 -10.38 -12.01
C GLN A 93 -6.16 -9.67 -12.24
N PRO A 94 -7.30 -10.10 -11.65
CA PRO A 94 -8.57 -9.38 -11.81
C PRO A 94 -8.53 -7.93 -11.33
N GLN A 95 -7.80 -7.64 -10.24
CA GLN A 95 -7.60 -6.27 -9.77
C GLN A 95 -6.81 -5.42 -10.78
N ALA A 96 -5.78 -6.02 -11.42
CA ALA A 96 -4.98 -5.34 -12.42
C ALA A 96 -5.79 -5.02 -13.69
N GLU A 97 -6.56 -5.99 -14.17
CA GLU A 97 -7.46 -5.83 -15.32
C GLU A 97 -8.46 -4.70 -15.06
N ALA A 98 -9.15 -4.73 -13.91
CA ALA A 98 -10.10 -3.69 -13.53
C ALA A 98 -9.47 -2.29 -13.40
N LEU A 99 -8.24 -2.19 -12.88
CA LEU A 99 -7.54 -0.91 -12.79
C LEU A 99 -7.23 -0.36 -14.19
N THR A 100 -6.70 -1.20 -15.08
CA THR A 100 -6.27 -0.78 -16.43
C THR A 100 -7.42 -0.44 -17.37
N GLN A 101 -8.65 -0.83 -17.05
CA GLN A 101 -9.86 -0.39 -17.77
C GLN A 101 -10.16 1.10 -17.57
N HIS A 102 -9.74 1.69 -16.45
CA HIS A 102 -10.04 3.07 -16.08
C HIS A 102 -8.81 3.97 -16.04
N GLU A 103 -7.64 3.39 -15.77
CA GLU A 103 -6.39 4.14 -15.57
C GLU A 103 -5.32 3.70 -16.55
N ARG A 104 -4.73 4.67 -17.25
CA ARG A 104 -3.49 4.46 -18.02
C ARG A 104 -2.29 4.61 -17.09
N LEU A 105 -1.52 3.54 -16.92
CA LEU A 105 -0.33 3.51 -16.08
C LEU A 105 0.92 3.88 -16.88
N ASP A 106 1.85 4.58 -16.24
CA ASP A 106 3.14 4.96 -16.83
C ASP A 106 4.27 4.05 -16.37
N LEU A 107 4.20 3.53 -15.13
CA LEU A 107 5.27 2.72 -14.54
C LEU A 107 4.74 1.75 -13.48
N VAL A 108 5.27 0.52 -13.49
CA VAL A 108 5.10 -0.46 -12.41
C VAL A 108 6.49 -0.82 -11.88
N LEU A 109 6.73 -0.53 -10.61
CA LEU A 109 7.95 -0.93 -9.91
C LEU A 109 7.68 -2.24 -9.15
N SER A 110 8.42 -3.30 -9.45
CA SER A 110 8.39 -4.54 -8.69
C SER A 110 9.66 -4.67 -7.85
N LEU A 111 9.51 -4.74 -6.53
CA LEU A 111 10.62 -4.99 -5.62
C LEU A 111 10.79 -6.49 -5.40
N GLU A 112 11.80 -7.04 -6.06
CA GLU A 112 12.25 -8.41 -5.84
C GLU A 112 13.36 -8.40 -4.78
N VAL A 113 13.09 -9.07 -3.66
CA VAL A 113 14.02 -9.17 -2.53
C VAL A 113 14.10 -10.65 -2.15
N PRO A 114 15.29 -11.21 -1.91
CA PRO A 114 15.44 -12.59 -1.49
C PRO A 114 14.58 -12.92 -0.27
N HIS A 115 13.97 -14.11 -0.27
CA HIS A 115 13.03 -14.53 0.77
C HIS A 115 13.65 -14.51 2.18
N GLU A 116 14.90 -14.96 2.32
CA GLU A 116 15.63 -14.93 3.58
C GLU A 116 15.74 -13.50 4.17
N ILE A 117 16.06 -12.52 3.31
CA ILE A 117 16.15 -11.12 3.69
C ILE A 117 14.77 -10.57 4.10
N ILE A 118 13.70 -10.98 3.42
CA ILE A 118 12.34 -10.61 3.81
C ILE A 118 12.02 -11.14 5.22
N ILE A 119 12.31 -12.42 5.47
CA ILE A 119 12.05 -13.05 6.76
C ILE A 119 12.81 -12.33 7.88
N ASP A 120 14.10 -12.05 7.69
CA ASP A 120 14.91 -11.37 8.71
C ASP A 120 14.41 -9.95 8.99
N ARG A 121 14.01 -9.21 7.94
CA ARG A 121 13.38 -7.89 8.10
C ARG A 121 12.07 -7.94 8.87
N LEU A 122 11.27 -9.00 8.68
CA LEU A 122 9.99 -9.16 9.36
C LEU A 122 10.16 -9.55 10.83
N LYS A 123 11.14 -10.39 11.17
CA LYS A 123 11.47 -10.72 12.58
C LYS A 123 11.81 -9.48 13.40
N CYS A 124 12.52 -8.54 12.79
CA CYS A 124 12.97 -7.30 13.43
C CYS A 124 11.94 -6.16 13.36
N ARG A 125 10.72 -6.39 12.86
CA ARG A 125 9.72 -5.34 12.61
C ARG A 125 8.84 -5.07 13.83
N TRP A 126 8.84 -3.82 14.28
CA TRP A 126 8.02 -3.31 15.38
C TRP A 126 6.97 -2.32 14.86
N THR A 127 5.78 -2.31 15.45
CA THR A 127 4.70 -1.39 15.07
C THR A 127 4.14 -0.69 16.30
N HIS A 128 4.18 0.65 16.33
CA HIS A 128 3.51 1.43 17.37
C HIS A 128 2.02 1.50 17.06
N LEU A 129 1.24 0.60 17.66
CA LEU A 129 -0.19 0.38 17.37
C LEU A 129 -1.02 1.68 17.26
N PRO A 130 -0.91 2.65 18.19
CA PRO A 130 -1.75 3.86 18.11
C PRO A 130 -1.46 4.74 16.89
N SER A 131 -0.21 4.79 16.42
CA SER A 131 0.17 5.68 15.31
C SER A 131 0.40 4.97 13.98
N GLY A 132 0.47 3.63 13.98
CA GLY A 132 0.89 2.85 12.82
C GLY A 132 2.37 2.99 12.41
N ARG A 133 3.17 3.82 13.09
CA ARG A 133 4.63 3.95 12.84
C ARG A 133 5.32 2.59 12.90
N ILE A 134 6.19 2.35 11.94
CA ILE A 134 6.93 1.11 11.77
C ILE A 134 8.40 1.37 12.09
N TYR A 135 8.98 0.50 12.91
CA TYR A 135 10.41 0.47 13.20
C TYR A 135 10.98 -0.89 12.83
N ASN A 136 12.27 -0.94 12.57
CA ASN A 136 13.03 -2.15 12.43
C ASN A 136 14.31 -1.98 13.26
N THR A 137 14.60 -2.95 14.12
CA THR A 137 15.71 -2.86 15.09
C THR A 137 17.08 -2.73 14.44
N ASP A 138 17.24 -3.14 13.19
CA ASP A 138 18.53 -3.14 12.48
C ASP A 138 18.71 -1.88 11.63
N PHE A 139 17.64 -1.38 10.99
CA PHE A 139 17.72 -0.26 10.02
C PHE A 139 17.23 1.08 10.58
N ASN A 140 16.22 1.06 11.45
CA ASN A 140 15.63 2.27 12.03
C ASN A 140 15.09 1.98 13.45
N PRO A 141 15.98 1.65 14.40
CA PRO A 141 15.57 1.31 15.75
C PRO A 141 14.86 2.51 16.41
N PRO A 142 13.82 2.26 17.23
CA PRO A 142 13.22 3.33 17.99
C PRO A 142 14.22 3.82 19.06
N LYS A 143 14.21 5.12 19.36
CA LYS A 143 15.06 5.67 20.43
C LYS A 143 14.68 5.13 21.81
N VAL A 144 13.41 4.78 21.99
CA VAL A 144 12.82 4.18 23.19
C VAL A 144 11.94 3.02 22.72
N PRO A 145 12.10 1.81 23.29
CA PRO A 145 11.30 0.63 22.93
C PRO A 145 9.80 0.81 23.07
#